data_AF-A0A292RG92-F1
#
_entry.id   AF-A0A292RG92-F1
#
_cell.length_a   1.000
_cell.length_b   1.000
_cell.length_c   1.000
_cell.angle_alpha   90.00
_cell.angle_beta   90.00
_cell.angle_gamma   90.00
#
_symmetry.space_group_name_H-M   'P 1'
#
loop_
_entity.id
_entity.type
_entity.pdbx_description
1 polymer ?
#
loop_
_entity_poly.entity_id
_entity_poly.type
_entity_poly.pdbx_seq_one_letter_code
_entity_poly.pdbx_strand_id
1 'polypeptide(L)'
;MEDRDLVFQQYKLYSEQKEQFISRSFAINRFYLGVSILLLVLTAFTKPAPLMYDVSLSAVLAIVGMCTSALWWTNMDSYNMLIKIKFSKVLEEIEKQLPIQPYAEEYKGIQDFRTNKKMFLFSDIQKFFAVVVFIVFFIVLLEEIIPLILKQVL
;
A
#
# COMPACT_ATOMS: atom_id res chain seq x y z
N MET A 1 -41.99 -6.51 -6.40
CA MET A 1 -41.41 -5.14 -6.37
C MET A 1 -40.44 -5.05 -5.20
N GLU A 2 -40.89 -5.48 -4.02
CA GLU A 2 -40.09 -5.59 -2.79
C GLU A 2 -38.71 -6.25 -2.97
N ASP A 3 -38.62 -7.38 -3.70
CA ASP A 3 -37.32 -8.05 -3.94
C ASP A 3 -36.33 -7.22 -4.76
N ARG A 4 -36.81 -6.47 -5.77
CA ARG A 4 -35.94 -5.60 -6.58
C ARG A 4 -35.45 -4.40 -5.78
N ASP A 5 -36.29 -3.87 -4.90
CA ASP A 5 -35.93 -2.78 -4.00
C ASP A 5 -34.89 -3.24 -2.96
N LEU A 6 -35.02 -4.47 -2.45
CA LEU A 6 -34.02 -5.08 -1.56
C LEU A 6 -32.67 -5.27 -2.25
N VAL A 7 -32.64 -5.81 -3.47
CA VAL A 7 -31.40 -5.97 -4.25
C VAL A 7 -30.74 -4.63 -4.52
N PHE A 8 -31.52 -3.60 -4.91
CA PHE A 8 -31.00 -2.26 -5.13
C PHE A 8 -30.42 -1.64 -3.85
N GLN A 9 -31.07 -1.83 -2.70
CA GLN A 9 -30.54 -1.37 -1.41
C GLN A 9 -29.24 -2.08 -1.01
N GLN A 10 -29.16 -3.40 -1.22
CA GLN A 10 -27.93 -4.17 -0.98
C GLN A 10 -26.79 -3.67 -1.87
N TYR A 11 -27.07 -3.48 -3.16
CA TYR A 11 -26.11 -2.93 -4.11
C TYR A 11 -25.61 -1.55 -3.68
N LYS A 12 -26.53 -0.64 -3.33
CA LYS A 12 -26.20 0.71 -2.89
C LYS A 12 -25.31 0.69 -1.63
N LEU A 13 -25.74 -0.04 -0.59
CA LEU A 13 -25.00 -0.13 0.67
C LEU A 13 -23.60 -0.73 0.45
N TYR A 14 -23.49 -1.77 -0.37
CA TYR A 14 -22.22 -2.43 -0.62
C TYR A 14 -21.27 -1.57 -1.47
N SER A 15 -21.81 -0.82 -2.43
CA SER A 15 -21.06 0.17 -3.21
C SER A 15 -20.53 1.30 -2.32
N GLU A 16 -21.35 1.81 -1.39
CA GLU A 16 -20.92 2.83 -0.41
C GLU A 16 -19.83 2.29 0.53
N GLN A 17 -19.96 1.04 0.99
CA GLN A 17 -18.93 0.38 1.80
C GLN A 17 -17.60 0.22 1.05
N LYS A 18 -17.65 -0.13 -0.24
CA LYS A 18 -16.46 -0.21 -1.10
C LYS A 18 -15.74 1.14 -1.17
N GLU A 19 -16.47 2.22 -1.42
CA GLU A 19 -15.89 3.57 -1.52
C GLU A 19 -15.28 4.02 -0.18
N GLN A 20 -15.97 3.80 0.93
CA GLN A 20 -15.42 4.06 2.27
C GLN A 20 -14.14 3.25 2.52
N PHE A 21 -14.09 2.00 2.07
CA PHE A 21 -12.91 1.14 2.22
C PHE A 21 -11.72 1.63 1.38
N ILE A 22 -11.96 2.10 0.15
CA ILE A 22 -10.96 2.76 -0.70
C ILE A 22 -10.43 4.03 -0.02
N SER A 23 -11.32 4.87 0.51
CA SER A 23 -10.95 6.09 1.24
C SER A 23 -10.08 5.80 2.48
N ARG A 24 -10.41 4.75 3.24
CA ARG A 24 -9.58 4.26 4.36
C ARG A 24 -8.19 3.83 3.90
N SER A 25 -8.10 3.13 2.77
CA SER A 25 -6.81 2.74 2.18
C SER A 25 -5.93 3.97 1.87
N PHE A 26 -6.50 5.04 1.32
CA PHE A 26 -5.78 6.30 1.10
C PHE A 26 -5.33 6.99 2.39
N ALA A 27 -6.14 6.95 3.45
CA ALA A 27 -5.74 7.47 4.75
C ALA A 27 -4.54 6.73 5.33
N ILE A 28 -4.54 5.39 5.26
CA ILE A 28 -3.43 4.54 5.72
C ILE A 28 -2.17 4.80 4.89
N ASN A 29 -2.30 4.97 3.58
CA ASN A 29 -1.17 5.30 2.72
C ASN A 29 -0.50 6.63 3.12
N ARG A 30 -1.31 7.66 3.42
CA ARG A 30 -0.80 8.95 3.90
C ARG A 30 -0.11 8.82 5.26
N PHE A 31 -0.64 7.99 6.15
CA PHE A 31 0.00 7.70 7.43
C PHE A 31 1.38 7.08 7.25
N TYR A 32 1.51 6.03 6.43
CA TYR A 32 2.81 5.39 6.17
C TYR A 32 3.81 6.32 5.49
N LEU A 33 3.36 7.16 4.54
CA LEU A 33 4.19 8.22 3.95
C LEU A 33 4.72 9.17 5.02
N GLY A 34 3.85 9.66 5.91
CA GLY A 34 4.23 10.57 6.99
C GLY A 34 5.24 9.96 7.95
N VAL A 35 5.01 8.72 8.40
CA VAL A 35 5.95 7.99 9.27
C VAL A 35 7.28 7.75 8.56
N SER A 36 7.26 7.37 7.28
CA SER A 36 8.48 7.14 6.50
C SER A 36 9.32 8.40 6.35
N ILE A 37 8.69 9.54 6.04
CA ILE A 37 9.38 10.84 5.96
C ILE A 37 9.98 11.21 7.31
N LEU A 38 9.22 11.06 8.40
CA LEU A 38 9.72 11.32 9.74
C LEU A 38 10.95 10.46 10.08
N LEU A 39 10.90 9.16 9.79
CA LEU A 39 12.02 8.25 10.02
C LEU A 39 13.24 8.61 9.16
N LEU A 40 13.05 8.98 7.89
CA LEU A 40 14.15 9.44 7.02
C LEU A 40 14.81 10.70 7.57
N VAL A 41 14.01 11.68 8.00
CA VAL A 41 14.51 12.91 8.63
C VAL A 41 15.31 12.58 9.89
N LEU A 42 14.75 11.79 10.80
CA LEU A 42 15.43 11.40 12.04
C LEU A 42 16.77 10.71 11.74
N THR A 43 16.77 9.78 10.77
CA THR A 43 17.96 9.03 10.37
C THR A 43 19.03 9.96 9.77
N ALA A 44 18.64 10.95 8.98
CA ALA A 44 19.57 11.90 8.38
C ALA A 44 20.21 12.87 9.40
N PHE A 45 19.49 13.23 10.46
CA PHE A 45 20.00 14.11 11.53
C PHE A 45 20.82 13.37 12.58
N THR A 46 20.63 12.06 12.73
CA THR A 46 21.51 11.23 13.54
C THR A 46 22.82 11.02 12.81
N LYS A 47 23.88 11.73 13.22
CA LYS A 47 25.25 11.31 12.92
C LYS A 47 25.43 9.86 13.41
N PRO A 48 26.38 9.08 12.85
CA PRO A 48 26.80 7.80 13.43
C PRO A 48 27.43 8.05 14.80
N ALA A 49 26.57 8.27 15.78
CA ALA A 49 26.87 8.37 17.18
C ALA A 49 26.73 6.94 17.71
N PRO A 50 27.80 6.36 18.27
CA PRO A 50 27.73 5.02 18.82
C PRO A 50 26.69 5.01 19.95
N LEU A 51 25.73 4.09 19.86
CA LEU A 51 24.91 3.65 20.99
C LEU A 51 25.71 2.58 21.77
N MET A 52 25.05 1.82 22.63
CA MET A 52 25.64 0.65 23.28
C MET A 52 26.02 -0.44 22.26
N TYR A 53 27.14 -1.12 22.48
CA TYR A 53 27.63 -2.27 21.71
C TYR A 53 27.97 -1.99 20.22
N ASP A 54 28.56 -0.84 19.89
CA ASP A 54 29.00 -0.46 18.54
C ASP A 54 27.87 -0.36 17.47
N VAL A 55 26.61 -0.52 17.85
CA VAL A 55 25.45 -0.25 16.97
C VAL A 55 25.15 1.24 17.00
N SER A 56 24.92 1.88 15.86
CA SER A 56 24.54 3.29 15.78
C SER A 56 23.03 3.48 15.85
N LEU A 57 22.58 4.65 16.34
CA LEU A 57 21.15 4.99 16.36
C LEU A 57 20.55 5.02 14.94
N SER A 58 21.33 5.45 13.95
CA SER A 58 21.00 5.39 12.52
C SER A 58 20.70 3.96 12.05
N ALA A 59 21.47 2.96 12.48
CA ALA A 59 21.20 1.56 12.14
C ALA A 59 19.88 1.05 12.72
N VAL A 60 19.55 1.41 13.97
CA VAL A 60 18.26 1.05 14.59
C VAL A 60 17.10 1.70 13.85
N LEU A 61 17.21 2.99 13.52
CA LEU A 61 16.20 3.72 12.75
C LEU A 61 16.03 3.15 11.34
N ALA A 62 17.11 2.71 10.69
CA ALA A 62 17.06 2.04 9.40
C ALA A 62 16.28 0.73 9.45
N ILE A 63 16.51 -0.11 10.47
CA ILE A 63 15.75 -1.35 10.67
C ILE A 63 14.26 -1.03 10.89
N VAL A 64 13.94 -0.04 11.74
CA VAL A 64 12.55 0.39 11.97
C VAL A 64 11.91 0.89 10.66
N GLY A 65 12.65 1.64 9.85
CA GLY A 65 12.22 2.12 8.53
C GLY A 65 11.95 1.00 7.53
N MET A 66 12.81 -0.02 7.49
CA MET A 66 12.59 -1.23 6.68
C MET A 66 11.34 -1.99 7.13
N CYS A 67 11.17 -2.22 8.44
CA CYS A 67 9.99 -2.86 9.01
C CYS A 67 8.71 -2.08 8.68
N THR A 68 8.75 -0.75 8.80
CA THR A 68 7.64 0.14 8.46
C THR A 68 7.27 0.02 6.98
N SER A 69 8.27 -0.03 6.10
CA SER A 69 8.06 -0.16 4.65
C SER A 69 7.48 -1.53 4.27
N ALA A 70 7.91 -2.61 4.94
CA ALA A 70 7.35 -3.94 4.76
C ALA A 70 5.88 -4.03 5.25
N LEU A 71 5.58 -3.41 6.39
CA LEU A 71 4.21 -3.29 6.89
C LEU A 71 3.33 -2.47 5.96
N TRP A 72 3.86 -1.39 5.39
CA TRP A 72 3.16 -0.57 4.40
C TRP A 72 2.81 -1.38 3.16
N TRP A 73 3.77 -2.10 2.58
CA TRP A 73 3.54 -2.98 1.43
C TRP A 73 2.46 -4.02 1.73
N THR A 74 2.57 -4.72 2.85
CA THR A 74 1.64 -5.79 3.25
C THR A 74 0.22 -5.26 3.48
N ASN A 75 0.10 -4.08 4.09
CA ASN A 75 -1.19 -3.42 4.24
C ASN A 75 -1.78 -3.08 2.87
N MET A 76 -1.00 -2.44 2.00
CA MET A 76 -1.47 -2.07 0.67
C MET A 76 -1.91 -3.29 -0.14
N ASP A 77 -1.17 -4.39 -0.06
CA ASP A 77 -1.56 -5.65 -0.70
C ASP A 77 -2.90 -6.20 -0.17
N SER A 78 -3.07 -6.21 1.15
CA SER A 78 -4.31 -6.66 1.79
C SER A 78 -5.53 -5.81 1.38
N TYR A 79 -5.38 -4.48 1.35
CA TYR A 79 -6.44 -3.58 0.88
C TYR A 79 -6.79 -3.83 -0.57
N ASN A 80 -5.79 -3.98 -1.44
CA ASN A 80 -5.99 -4.30 -2.85
C ASN A 80 -6.72 -5.63 -3.06
N MET A 81 -6.32 -6.65 -2.32
CA MET A 81 -6.96 -7.96 -2.35
C MET A 81 -8.44 -7.85 -1.97
N LEU A 82 -8.76 -7.14 -0.89
CA LEU A 82 -10.13 -6.94 -0.45
C LEU A 82 -10.95 -6.12 -1.45
N ILE A 83 -10.40 -5.03 -2.00
CA ILE A 83 -11.09 -4.21 -3.01
C ILE A 83 -11.40 -5.01 -4.28
N LYS A 84 -10.43 -5.81 -4.76
CA LYS A 84 -10.60 -6.62 -5.98
C LYS A 84 -11.51 -7.82 -5.75
N ILE A 85 -11.21 -8.64 -4.74
CA ILE A 85 -11.85 -9.95 -4.55
C ILE A 85 -13.16 -9.81 -3.78
N LYS A 86 -13.14 -9.13 -2.63
CA LYS A 86 -14.33 -9.05 -1.78
C LYS A 86 -15.35 -8.10 -2.38
N PHE A 87 -14.94 -6.87 -2.69
CA PHE A 87 -15.90 -5.86 -3.10
C PHE A 87 -16.30 -5.97 -4.57
N SER A 88 -15.35 -5.97 -5.50
CA SER A 88 -15.69 -5.88 -6.93
C SER A 88 -16.42 -7.14 -7.43
N LYS A 89 -15.99 -8.34 -7.01
CA LYS A 89 -16.64 -9.60 -7.41
C LYS A 89 -18.06 -9.73 -6.86
N VAL A 90 -18.27 -9.42 -5.58
CA VAL A 90 -19.60 -9.53 -4.96
C VAL A 90 -20.55 -8.48 -5.55
N LEU A 91 -20.07 -7.27 -5.80
CA LEU A 91 -20.86 -6.23 -6.42
C LEU A 91 -21.31 -6.63 -7.83
N GLU A 92 -20.44 -7.23 -8.64
CA GLU A 92 -20.78 -7.76 -9.97
C GLU A 92 -21.88 -8.84 -9.91
N GLU A 93 -21.83 -9.75 -8.93
CA GLU A 93 -22.89 -10.77 -8.76
C GLU A 93 -24.24 -10.18 -8.34
N ILE A 94 -24.24 -9.13 -7.51
CA ILE A 94 -25.47 -8.40 -7.16
C ILE A 94 -25.99 -7.63 -8.38
N GLU A 95 -25.08 -7.03 -9.14
CA GLU A 95 -25.39 -6.20 -10.30
C GLU A 95 -26.04 -7.00 -11.45
N LYS A 96 -25.73 -8.30 -11.60
CA LYS A 96 -26.42 -9.19 -12.55
C LYS A 96 -27.93 -9.30 -12.34
N GLN A 97 -28.43 -8.97 -11.15
CA GLN A 97 -29.86 -8.99 -10.82
C GLN A 97 -30.55 -7.63 -11.08
N LEU A 98 -29.77 -6.60 -11.41
CA LEU A 98 -30.26 -5.26 -11.74
C LEU A 98 -30.50 -5.12 -13.25
N PRO A 99 -31.40 -4.21 -13.66
CA PRO A 99 -31.72 -4.01 -15.08
C PRO A 99 -30.54 -3.46 -15.91
N ILE A 100 -29.58 -2.79 -15.26
CA ILE A 100 -28.39 -2.19 -15.87
C ILE A 100 -27.20 -2.52 -14.98
N GLN A 101 -26.03 -2.73 -15.60
CA GLN A 101 -24.80 -3.13 -14.92
C GLN A 101 -23.71 -2.06 -15.08
N PRO A 102 -23.85 -0.88 -14.44
CA PRO A 102 -22.93 0.24 -14.64
C PRO A 102 -21.45 -0.11 -14.45
N TYR A 103 -21.07 -0.87 -13.42
CA TYR A 103 -19.66 -1.21 -13.18
C TYR A 103 -19.12 -2.18 -14.24
N ALA A 104 -19.92 -3.17 -14.64
CA ALA A 104 -19.54 -4.08 -15.71
C ALA A 104 -19.40 -3.36 -17.07
N GLU A 105 -20.30 -2.41 -17.36
CA GLU A 105 -20.24 -1.58 -18.57
C GLU A 105 -19.04 -0.63 -18.57
N GLU A 106 -18.75 0.03 -17.46
CA GLU A 106 -17.53 0.85 -17.30
C GLU A 106 -16.27 0.03 -17.53
N TYR A 107 -16.20 -1.18 -16.97
CA TYR A 107 -15.04 -2.03 -17.12
C TYR A 107 -14.82 -2.47 -18.57
N LYS A 108 -15.91 -2.81 -19.30
CA LYS A 108 -15.85 -3.07 -20.74
C LYS A 108 -15.38 -1.85 -21.53
N GLY A 109 -15.96 -0.68 -21.28
CA GLY A 109 -15.55 0.57 -21.92
C GLY A 109 -14.08 0.92 -21.70
N ILE A 110 -13.55 0.67 -20.50
CA ILE A 110 -12.13 0.86 -20.18
C ILE A 110 -11.25 -0.13 -20.96
N GLN A 111 -11.65 -1.40 -21.09
CA GLN A 111 -10.92 -2.39 -21.88
C GLN A 111 -10.91 -2.04 -23.37
N ASP A 112 -12.06 -1.66 -23.91
CA ASP A 112 -12.20 -1.29 -25.31
C ASP A 112 -11.35 -0.05 -25.65
N PHE A 113 -11.30 0.93 -24.74
CA PHE A 113 -10.47 2.13 -24.89
C PHE A 113 -8.96 1.84 -24.75
N ARG A 114 -8.56 0.86 -23.93
CA ARG A 114 -7.15 0.50 -23.71
C ARG A 114 -6.84 -0.92 -24.19
N THR A 115 -6.88 -1.12 -25.50
CA THR A 115 -6.78 -2.42 -26.18
C THR A 115 -5.48 -3.23 -25.93
N ASN A 116 -4.48 -2.75 -25.18
CA ASN A 116 -3.22 -3.49 -24.97
C ASN A 116 -2.31 -3.06 -23.80
N LYS A 117 -2.81 -2.27 -22.84
CA LYS A 117 -1.96 -1.80 -21.72
C LYS A 117 -2.43 -2.44 -20.41
N LYS A 118 -1.53 -3.16 -19.73
CA LYS A 118 -1.72 -3.56 -18.33
C LYS A 118 -2.20 -2.34 -17.54
N MET A 119 -3.34 -2.50 -16.86
CA MET A 119 -3.90 -1.44 -16.03
C MET A 119 -2.92 -1.20 -14.86
N PHE A 120 -2.09 -0.16 -14.99
CA PHE A 120 -1.36 0.38 -13.85
C PHE A 120 -2.41 0.92 -12.87
N LEU A 121 -2.59 0.23 -11.76
CA LEU A 121 -3.51 0.65 -10.72
C LEU A 121 -2.78 1.67 -9.85
N PHE A 122 -3.53 2.62 -9.31
CA PHE A 122 -2.98 3.62 -8.39
C PHE A 122 -2.26 2.98 -7.20
N SER A 123 -2.71 1.79 -6.79
CA SER A 123 -2.11 1.05 -5.71
C SER A 123 -0.77 0.38 -6.05
N ASP A 124 -0.47 0.19 -7.34
CA ASP A 124 0.86 -0.24 -7.80
C ASP A 124 1.89 0.88 -7.57
N ILE A 125 1.49 2.14 -7.76
CA ILE A 125 2.32 3.32 -7.49
C ILE A 125 2.60 3.44 -5.99
N GLN A 126 1.60 3.20 -5.14
CA GLN A 126 1.79 3.27 -3.68
C GLN A 126 2.75 2.19 -3.17
N LYS A 127 2.64 0.96 -3.72
CA LYS A 127 3.57 -0.14 -3.47
C LYS A 127 5.00 0.20 -3.92
N PHE A 128 5.14 0.85 -5.07
CA PHE A 128 6.44 1.31 -5.55
C PHE A 128 7.12 2.26 -4.55
N PHE A 129 6.38 3.21 -3.95
CA PHE A 129 6.93 4.08 -2.91
C PHE A 129 7.43 3.31 -1.68
N ALA A 130 6.68 2.29 -1.22
CA ALA A 130 7.12 1.46 -0.10
C ALA A 130 8.45 0.75 -0.41
N VAL A 131 8.63 0.25 -1.64
CA VAL A 131 9.90 -0.38 -2.07
C VAL A 131 11.04 0.62 -2.14
N VAL A 132 10.81 1.81 -2.69
CA VAL A 132 11.83 2.87 -2.76
C VAL A 132 12.29 3.24 -1.35
N VAL A 133 11.36 3.48 -0.42
CA VAL A 133 11.70 3.81 0.97
C VAL A 133 12.45 2.66 1.65
N PHE A 134 12.04 1.41 1.42
CA PHE A 134 12.76 0.24 1.93
C PHE A 134 14.21 0.20 1.44
N ILE A 135 14.45 0.43 0.13
CA ILE A 135 15.79 0.45 -0.46
C ILE A 135 16.64 1.56 0.16
N VAL A 136 16.08 2.75 0.39
CA VAL A 136 16.80 3.85 1.04
C VAL A 136 17.27 3.45 2.44
N PHE A 137 16.39 2.88 3.27
CA PHE A 137 16.80 2.41 4.60
C PHE A 137 17.78 1.24 4.54
N PHE A 138 17.65 0.36 3.55
CA PHE A 138 18.59 -0.73 3.34
C PHE A 138 19.99 -0.22 3.00
N ILE A 139 20.12 0.83 2.17
CA ILE A 139 21.40 1.47 1.88
C ILE A 139 22.02 2.06 3.15
N VAL A 140 21.24 2.80 3.95
CA VAL A 140 21.72 3.35 5.23
C VAL A 140 22.25 2.25 6.14
N LEU A 141 21.56 1.11 6.20
CA LEU A 141 22.00 -0.02 7.01
C LEU A 141 23.32 -0.63 6.51
N LEU A 142 23.51 -0.72 5.19
CA LEU A 142 24.76 -1.21 4.61
C LEU A 142 25.95 -0.29 4.90
N GLU A 143 25.75 1.02 4.85
CA GLU A 143 26.79 2.01 5.18
C GLU A 143 27.32 1.85 6.61
N GLU A 144 26.48 1.41 7.54
CA GLU A 144 26.84 1.17 8.95
C GLU A 144 27.49 -0.21 9.16
N ILE A 145 27.01 -1.25 8.45
CA ILE A 145 27.49 -2.63 8.63
C ILE A 145 28.87 -2.86 7.99
N ILE A 146 29.12 -2.34 6.80
CA ILE A 146 30.39 -2.53 6.07
C ILE A 146 31.63 -2.15 6.91
N PRO A 147 31.72 -0.96 7.52
CA PRO A 147 32.88 -0.59 8.32
C PRO A 147 33.04 -1.45 9.59
N LEU A 148 31.93 -1.89 10.20
CA LEU A 148 31.96 -2.78 11.36
C LEU A 148 32.59 -4.14 11.01
N ILE A 149 32.23 -4.71 9.86
CA ILE A 149 32.81 -5.96 9.36
C ILE A 149 34.30 -5.78 9.06
N LEU A 150 34.68 -4.70 8.38
CA LEU A 150 36.09 -4.42 8.05
C LEU A 150 36.95 -4.30 9.32
N LYS A 151 36.42 -3.67 10.37
CA LYS A 151 37.12 -3.54 11.67
C LYS A 151 37.28 -4.86 12.43
N GLN A 152 36.42 -5.85 12.18
CA GLN A 152 36.54 -7.18 12.79
C GLN A 152 37.48 -8.11 12.03
N VAL A 153 37.68 -7.88 10.72
CA VAL A 153 38.47 -8.76 9.84
C VAL A 153 39.92 -8.28 9.69
N LEU A 154 40.19 -6.97 9.75
CA LEU A 154 41.52 -6.36 9.63
C LEU A 154 42.12 -6.04 11.01
#